data_AF-A0A935R8E7-F1
#
_entry.id   AF-A0A935R8E7-F1
#
_cell.length_a   1.000
_cell.length_b   1.000
_cell.length_c   1.000
_cell.angle_alpha   90.00
_cell.angle_beta   90.00
_cell.angle_gamma   90.00
#
_symmetry.space_group_name_H-M   'P 1'
#
loop_
_entity.id
_entity.type
_entity.pdbx_description
1 polymer ?
#
loop_
_entity_poly.entity_id
_entity_poly.type
_entity_poly.pdbx_seq_one_letter_code
_entity_poly.pdbx_strand_id
1 'polypeptide(L)'
;MLLSFALVALFACADAPPAWATGSATATAETSGLSGTHVWTFYDEGWQRRLSEQKRRCDLLQSLDGVIIGELDGCERCLVMMEVQLRSIEDDCDGAYADDPSLEGIVAFGVGAPPEDSAGLDPYPGQSLGWYVSYDGETAMPQGLVYPEALDLGETRDGTPSWTPGETYRFVSTWAWSL
;
A
#
# COMPACT_ATOMS: atom_id res chain seq x y z
N MET A 1 55.87 -22.48 23.56
CA MET A 1 55.34 -21.22 23.01
C MET A 1 53.95 -21.52 22.48
N LEU A 2 52.92 -21.28 23.29
CA LEU A 2 51.51 -21.59 22.97
C LEU A 2 50.87 -20.28 22.48
N LEU A 3 50.59 -20.19 21.18
CA LEU A 3 49.77 -19.11 20.63
C LEU A 3 48.32 -19.37 21.00
N SER A 4 47.81 -18.63 21.99
CA SER A 4 46.36 -18.49 22.20
C SER A 4 45.78 -17.66 21.07
N PHE A 5 45.07 -18.30 20.14
CA PHE A 5 44.17 -17.62 19.21
C PHE A 5 42.93 -17.19 19.98
N ALA A 6 42.85 -15.90 20.32
CA ALA A 6 41.63 -15.29 20.82
C ALA A 6 40.64 -15.22 19.65
N LEU A 7 39.68 -16.14 19.63
CA LEU A 7 38.54 -16.13 18.73
C LEU A 7 37.62 -14.98 19.17
N VAL A 8 37.78 -13.81 18.56
CA VAL A 8 36.84 -12.70 18.71
C VAL A 8 35.58 -13.09 17.94
N ALA A 9 34.60 -13.62 18.65
CA ALA A 9 33.25 -13.79 18.11
C ALA A 9 32.65 -12.40 17.89
N LEU A 10 32.84 -11.87 16.69
CA LEU A 10 32.02 -10.78 16.17
C LEU A 10 30.60 -11.33 16.05
N PHE A 11 29.81 -11.14 17.10
CA PHE A 11 28.36 -11.22 16.98
C PHE A 11 27.96 -10.12 16.01
N ALA A 12 27.78 -10.46 14.74
CA ALA A 12 26.98 -9.65 13.85
C ALA A 12 25.61 -9.57 14.50
N CYS A 13 25.23 -8.40 15.00
CA CYS A 13 23.83 -8.12 15.30
C CYS A 13 23.10 -8.25 13.97
N ALA A 14 22.49 -9.41 13.73
CA ALA A 14 21.47 -9.51 12.71
C ALA A 14 20.31 -8.67 13.25
N ASP A 15 20.07 -7.52 12.61
CA ASP A 15 18.92 -6.69 12.97
C ASP A 15 17.65 -7.54 12.85
N ALA A 16 16.78 -7.46 13.85
CA ALA A 16 15.53 -8.22 13.89
C ALA A 16 14.68 -7.89 12.65
N PRO A 17 13.87 -8.84 12.13
CA PRO A 17 13.01 -8.56 10.99
C PRO A 17 12.01 -7.44 11.30
N PRO A 18 11.62 -6.61 10.30
CA PRO A 18 10.54 -5.65 10.46
C PRO A 18 9.31 -6.40 10.90
N ALA A 19 8.61 -5.84 11.88
CA ALA A 19 7.46 -6.50 12.45
C ALA A 19 6.19 -6.23 11.63
N TRP A 20 6.18 -5.14 10.84
CA TRP A 20 4.98 -4.69 10.13
C TRP A 20 5.26 -4.00 8.79
N ALA A 21 4.28 -4.06 7.88
CA ALA A 21 4.25 -3.30 6.63
C ALA A 21 2.96 -2.50 6.47
N THR A 22 3.01 -1.43 5.68
CA THR A 22 1.85 -0.69 5.18
C THR A 22 2.01 -0.39 3.69
N GLY A 23 0.90 -0.38 2.96
CA GLY A 23 0.86 -0.06 1.54
C GLY A 23 0.29 1.34 1.31
N SER A 24 0.83 2.05 0.34
CA SER A 24 0.23 3.29 -0.18
C SER A 24 0.43 3.34 -1.68
N ALA A 25 -0.38 4.12 -2.38
CA ALA A 25 -0.22 4.30 -3.81
C ALA A 25 -0.56 5.73 -4.23
N THR A 26 -0.03 6.12 -5.38
CA THR A 26 -0.46 7.32 -6.09
C THR A 26 -0.67 6.92 -7.54
N ALA A 27 -1.90 7.04 -8.03
CA ALA A 27 -2.24 6.58 -9.36
C ALA A 27 -3.16 7.56 -10.08
N THR A 28 -2.90 7.76 -11.36
CA THR A 28 -3.79 8.48 -12.27
C THR A 28 -4.79 7.49 -12.85
N ALA A 29 -6.08 7.81 -12.71
CA ALA A 29 -7.16 7.07 -13.31
C ALA A 29 -7.11 7.25 -14.84
N GLU A 30 -7.26 6.17 -15.59
CA GLU A 30 -7.31 6.18 -17.05
C GLU A 30 -8.67 5.64 -17.53
N THR A 31 -8.99 5.85 -18.81
CA THR A 31 -10.24 5.31 -19.38
C THR A 31 -10.27 3.79 -19.38
N SER A 32 -9.11 3.14 -19.44
CA SER A 32 -8.96 1.68 -19.49
C SER A 32 -8.38 1.06 -18.21
N GLY A 33 -8.10 1.84 -17.17
CA GLY A 33 -7.37 1.34 -16.00
C GLY A 33 -6.78 2.43 -15.12
N LEU A 34 -5.54 2.22 -14.68
CA LEU A 34 -4.76 3.20 -13.94
C LEU A 34 -3.26 3.03 -14.23
N SER A 35 -2.49 4.07 -13.95
CA SER A 35 -1.03 4.02 -13.92
C SER A 35 -0.49 4.88 -12.77
N GLY A 36 0.65 4.50 -12.20
CA GLY A 36 1.22 5.23 -11.07
C GLY A 36 2.31 4.48 -10.34
N THR A 37 2.38 4.72 -9.03
CA THR A 37 3.35 4.08 -8.13
C THR A 37 2.67 3.51 -6.90
N HIS A 38 3.18 2.38 -6.43
CA HIS A 38 2.84 1.75 -5.16
C HIS A 38 4.07 1.75 -4.25
N VAL A 39 3.87 1.91 -2.95
CA VAL A 39 4.95 1.91 -1.96
C VAL A 39 4.55 1.00 -0.81
N TRP A 40 5.42 0.03 -0.53
CA TRP A 40 5.43 -0.69 0.73
C TRP A 40 6.39 0.01 1.69
N THR A 41 5.91 0.34 2.90
CA THR A 41 6.74 0.90 3.96
C THR A 41 6.82 -0.09 5.12
N PHE A 42 8.05 -0.35 5.59
CA PHE A 42 8.34 -1.33 6.64
C PHE A 42 8.72 -0.67 7.97
N TYR A 43 8.27 -1.25 9.08
CA TYR A 43 8.48 -0.72 10.43
C TYR A 43 9.04 -1.76 11.39
N ASP A 44 9.93 -1.33 12.30
CA ASP A 44 10.55 -2.20 13.31
C ASP A 44 9.64 -2.53 14.50
N GLU A 45 8.62 -1.71 14.76
CA GLU A 45 7.72 -1.84 15.91
C GLU A 45 6.25 -1.90 15.50
N GLY A 46 5.42 -2.40 16.42
CA GLY A 46 3.96 -2.47 16.32
C GLY A 46 3.32 -1.24 15.68
N TRP A 47 2.44 -1.47 14.71
CA TRP A 47 1.67 -0.39 14.07
C TRP A 47 0.96 0.47 15.10
N GLN A 48 1.11 1.78 14.96
CA GLN A 48 0.38 2.78 15.74
C GLN A 48 -0.29 3.76 14.77
N ARG A 49 -1.48 4.24 15.13
CA ARG A 49 -2.30 5.15 14.31
C ARG A 49 -1.58 6.46 13.91
N ARG A 50 -0.53 6.84 14.65
CA ARG A 50 0.43 7.87 14.24
C ARG A 50 1.78 7.19 14.09
N LEU A 51 2.10 6.76 12.89
CA LEU A 51 3.39 6.18 12.59
C LEU A 51 4.45 7.27 12.80
N SER A 52 5.39 6.98 13.70
CA SER A 52 6.55 7.83 13.86
C SER A 52 7.51 7.48 12.73
N GLU A 53 7.89 8.47 11.92
CA GLU A 53 9.00 8.34 10.95
C GLU A 53 10.27 7.75 11.59
N GLN A 54 10.43 7.88 12.92
CA GLN A 54 11.56 7.34 13.67
C GLN A 54 11.57 5.80 13.77
N LYS A 55 10.48 5.13 13.38
CA LYS A 55 10.34 3.66 13.39
C LYS A 55 10.25 3.07 11.98
N ARG A 56 10.29 3.92 10.95
CA ARG A 56 10.39 3.50 9.56
C ARG A 56 11.77 2.90 9.35
N ARG A 57 11.80 1.72 8.73
CA ARG A 57 13.04 1.02 8.41
C ARG A 57 13.46 1.23 6.96
N CYS A 58 12.57 0.94 6.04
CA CYS A 58 12.81 1.04 4.60
C CYS A 58 11.47 1.11 3.84
N ASP A 59 11.56 1.43 2.57
CA ASP A 59 10.52 1.55 1.58
C ASP A 59 10.87 0.71 0.33
N LEU A 60 9.87 0.04 -0.24
CA LEU A 60 9.94 -0.62 -1.54
C LEU A 60 8.98 0.12 -2.49
N LEU A 61 9.55 0.80 -3.48
CA LEU A 61 8.84 1.54 -4.51
C LEU A 61 8.61 0.64 -5.74
N GLN A 62 7.36 0.56 -6.16
CA GLN A 62 6.91 -0.25 -7.30
C GLN A 62 6.19 0.62 -8.33
N SER A 63 6.36 0.30 -9.61
CA SER A 63 5.48 0.80 -10.66
C SER A 63 4.14 0.09 -10.52
N LEU A 64 3.06 0.82 -10.77
CA LEU A 64 1.70 0.30 -10.73
C LEU A 64 1.05 0.56 -12.08
N ASP A 65 0.67 -0.52 -12.77
CA ASP A 65 -0.14 -0.48 -13.98
C ASP A 65 -1.38 -1.34 -13.75
N GLY A 66 -2.54 -0.86 -14.19
CA GLY A 66 -3.80 -1.57 -14.00
C GLY A 66 -4.69 -1.53 -15.23
N VAL A 67 -5.48 -2.59 -15.44
CA VAL A 67 -6.49 -2.69 -16.50
C VAL A 67 -7.84 -3.00 -15.89
N ILE A 68 -8.89 -2.31 -16.32
CA ILE A 68 -10.25 -2.55 -15.83
C ILE A 68 -10.68 -3.98 -16.13
N ILE A 69 -11.17 -4.66 -15.10
CA ILE A 69 -11.74 -6.01 -15.17
C ILE A 69 -13.22 -6.01 -14.77
N GLY A 70 -13.81 -7.20 -14.76
CA GLY A 70 -15.17 -7.43 -14.28
C GLY A 70 -15.27 -7.36 -12.75
N GLU A 71 -16.26 -8.06 -12.22
CA GLU A 71 -16.55 -8.08 -10.80
C GLU A 71 -15.66 -9.07 -10.03
N LEU A 72 -15.29 -8.69 -8.80
CA LEU A 72 -14.64 -9.53 -7.79
C LEU A 72 -15.57 -9.68 -6.59
N ASP A 73 -15.51 -10.84 -5.93
CA ASP A 73 -16.25 -11.06 -4.69
C ASP A 73 -15.70 -10.14 -3.59
N GLY A 74 -16.54 -9.67 -2.67
CA GLY A 74 -16.11 -8.81 -1.55
C GLY A 74 -15.99 -7.31 -1.86
N CYS A 75 -16.28 -6.87 -3.09
CA CYS A 75 -16.46 -5.46 -3.42
C CYS A 75 -17.71 -5.17 -4.26
N GLU A 76 -18.89 -5.52 -3.74
CA GLU A 76 -20.17 -5.36 -4.44
C GLU A 76 -20.56 -3.89 -4.70
N ARG A 77 -19.86 -2.95 -4.04
CA ARG A 77 -20.05 -1.51 -4.19
C ARG A 77 -18.83 -0.81 -4.79
N CYS A 78 -17.97 -1.56 -5.48
CA CYS A 78 -16.89 -0.99 -6.29
C CYS A 78 -17.47 -0.23 -7.48
N LEU A 79 -16.94 0.97 -7.72
CA LEU A 79 -17.15 1.75 -8.93
C LEU A 79 -16.29 1.21 -10.08
N VAL A 80 -15.09 0.72 -9.75
CA VAL A 80 -14.15 0.14 -10.69
C VAL A 80 -13.34 -0.96 -10.00
N MET A 81 -13.00 -2.00 -10.76
CA MET A 81 -12.03 -3.02 -10.37
C MET A 81 -11.00 -3.16 -11.48
N MET A 82 -9.76 -3.37 -11.09
CA MET A 82 -8.60 -3.41 -11.99
C MET A 82 -7.72 -4.58 -11.61
N GLU A 83 -7.35 -5.40 -12.60
CA GLU A 83 -6.18 -6.28 -12.47
C GLU A 83 -4.95 -5.38 -12.50
N VAL A 84 -4.05 -5.55 -11.54
CA VAL A 84 -2.86 -4.70 -11.39
C VAL A 84 -1.58 -5.52 -11.54
N GLN A 85 -0.55 -4.88 -12.07
CA GLN A 85 0.82 -5.37 -12.09
C GLN A 85 1.68 -4.41 -11.28
N LEU A 86 2.32 -4.95 -10.25
CA LEU A 86 3.35 -4.27 -9.49
C LEU A 86 4.72 -4.74 -9.96
N ARG A 87 5.65 -3.81 -10.17
CA ARG A 87 7.05 -4.17 -10.49
C ARG A 87 7.98 -3.30 -9.66
N SER A 88 8.94 -3.92 -8.98
CA SER A 88 9.95 -3.17 -8.22
C SER A 88 10.71 -2.18 -9.12
N ILE A 89 10.83 -0.94 -8.65
CA ILE A 89 11.63 0.13 -9.27
C ILE A 89 12.89 0.38 -8.44
N GLU A 90 12.70 0.59 -7.14
CA GLU A 90 13.71 1.02 -6.18
C GLU A 90 13.35 0.49 -4.81
N ASP A 91 14.36 0.07 -4.05
CA ASP A 91 14.23 -0.30 -2.65
C ASP A 91 15.43 0.25 -1.86
N ASP A 92 15.18 0.70 -0.63
CA ASP A 92 16.25 1.01 0.34
C ASP A 92 16.29 -0.04 1.48
N CYS A 93 15.73 -1.23 1.22
CA CYS A 93 15.66 -2.33 2.15
C CYS A 93 16.91 -3.22 2.09
N ASP A 94 17.22 -3.89 3.22
CA ASP A 94 18.16 -5.01 3.17
C ASP A 94 17.55 -6.12 2.29
N GLY A 95 18.33 -6.69 1.37
CA GLY A 95 17.83 -7.50 0.24
C GLY A 95 16.95 -8.72 0.58
N ALA A 96 16.89 -9.16 1.84
CA ALA A 96 15.94 -10.19 2.25
C ALA A 96 14.46 -9.75 2.18
N TYR A 97 14.17 -8.44 2.21
CA TYR A 97 12.80 -7.91 2.19
C TYR A 97 12.36 -7.51 0.78
N ALA A 98 13.25 -6.87 0.02
CA ALA A 98 12.94 -6.45 -1.35
C ALA A 98 12.66 -7.65 -2.28
N ASP A 99 13.25 -8.82 -1.96
CA ASP A 99 13.08 -10.05 -2.73
C ASP A 99 11.91 -10.94 -2.24
N ASP A 100 11.10 -10.51 -1.25
CA ASP A 100 9.96 -11.31 -0.79
C ASP A 100 8.81 -11.27 -1.83
N PRO A 101 8.49 -12.42 -2.46
CA PRO A 101 7.46 -12.47 -3.51
C PRO A 101 6.05 -12.15 -3.00
N SER A 102 5.79 -12.18 -1.69
CA SER A 102 4.50 -11.79 -1.13
C SER A 102 4.21 -10.29 -1.32
N LEU A 103 5.24 -9.46 -1.50
CA LEU A 103 5.11 -8.01 -1.73
C LEU A 103 4.67 -7.66 -3.15
N GLU A 104 4.83 -8.60 -4.09
CA GLU A 104 4.25 -8.53 -5.43
C GLU A 104 2.91 -9.28 -5.50
N GLY A 105 2.38 -9.75 -4.36
CA GLY A 105 1.21 -10.60 -4.29
C GLY A 105 -0.11 -9.91 -4.56
N ILE A 106 -0.17 -8.56 -4.63
CA ILE A 106 -1.42 -7.87 -4.97
C ILE A 106 -1.65 -7.95 -6.47
N VAL A 107 -2.74 -8.60 -6.87
CA VAL A 107 -3.08 -8.85 -8.28
C VAL A 107 -4.28 -8.06 -8.77
N ALA A 108 -5.11 -7.52 -7.86
CA ALA A 108 -6.18 -6.61 -8.25
C ALA A 108 -6.45 -5.52 -7.22
N PHE A 109 -6.88 -4.35 -7.70
CA PHE A 109 -7.40 -3.24 -6.92
C PHE A 109 -8.89 -3.05 -7.18
N GLY A 110 -9.64 -2.68 -6.15
CA GLY A 110 -11.00 -2.17 -6.24
C GLY A 110 -11.10 -0.77 -5.66
N VAL A 111 -11.90 0.09 -6.29
CA VAL A 111 -12.21 1.43 -5.78
C VAL A 111 -13.73 1.60 -5.72
N GLY A 112 -14.25 1.93 -4.54
CA GLY A 112 -15.69 1.85 -4.28
C GLY A 112 -16.18 2.72 -3.13
N ALA A 113 -17.35 2.36 -2.59
CA ALA A 113 -17.80 2.92 -1.32
C ALA A 113 -16.76 2.65 -0.20
N PRO A 114 -16.50 3.60 0.71
CA PRO A 114 -15.63 3.35 1.86
C PRO A 114 -16.12 2.17 2.72
N PRO A 115 -15.20 1.34 3.26
CA PRO A 115 -15.53 0.32 4.26
C PRO A 115 -16.20 0.94 5.49
N GLU A 116 -17.18 0.26 6.10
CA GLU A 116 -17.94 0.83 7.23
C GLU A 116 -17.07 1.17 8.45
N ASP A 117 -16.00 0.42 8.68
CA ASP A 117 -15.04 0.60 9.77
C ASP A 117 -13.99 1.70 9.51
N SER A 118 -13.95 2.25 8.29
CA SER A 118 -13.00 3.30 7.90
C SER A 118 -13.46 4.73 8.25
N ALA A 119 -14.70 4.93 8.71
CA ALA A 119 -15.31 6.25 8.90
C ALA A 119 -14.55 7.19 9.86
N GLY A 120 -13.72 6.66 10.76
CA GLY A 120 -12.87 7.44 11.67
C GLY A 120 -11.43 7.64 11.20
N LEU A 121 -11.06 7.07 10.07
CA LEU A 121 -9.72 7.07 9.51
C LEU A 121 -9.61 7.93 8.24
N ASP A 122 -10.75 8.40 7.73
CA ASP A 122 -10.83 9.23 6.54
C ASP A 122 -10.22 10.63 6.76
N PRO A 123 -9.13 10.98 6.05
CA PRO A 123 -8.56 12.32 6.13
C PRO A 123 -9.51 13.38 5.55
N TYR A 124 -10.41 12.98 4.64
CA TYR A 124 -11.37 13.85 3.97
C TYR A 124 -12.79 13.26 4.02
N PRO A 125 -13.45 13.27 5.20
CA PRO A 125 -14.76 12.66 5.40
C PRO A 125 -15.79 13.05 4.33
N GLY A 126 -16.31 12.04 3.62
CA GLY A 126 -17.31 12.20 2.57
C GLY A 126 -16.77 12.62 1.21
N GLN A 127 -15.45 12.80 1.09
CA GLN A 127 -14.75 13.07 -0.17
C GLN A 127 -13.86 11.90 -0.63
N SER A 128 -13.64 10.89 0.24
CA SER A 128 -12.88 9.68 -0.07
C SER A 128 -13.76 8.52 -0.55
N LEU A 129 -13.14 7.61 -1.28
CA LEU A 129 -13.62 6.30 -1.71
C LEU A 129 -12.90 5.20 -0.90
N GLY A 130 -13.42 3.97 -0.94
CA GLY A 130 -12.76 2.79 -0.39
C GLY A 130 -11.73 2.22 -1.34
N TRP A 131 -10.57 1.82 -0.81
CA TRP A 131 -9.56 1.00 -1.49
C TRP A 131 -9.70 -0.45 -1.07
N TYR A 132 -9.78 -1.34 -2.05
CA TYR A 132 -9.83 -2.79 -1.87
C TYR A 132 -8.68 -3.44 -2.63
N VAL A 133 -8.15 -4.55 -2.12
CA VAL A 133 -7.10 -5.33 -2.79
C VAL A 133 -7.46 -6.80 -2.83
N SER A 134 -7.05 -7.50 -3.88
CA SER A 134 -7.11 -8.96 -3.99
C SER A 134 -5.72 -9.52 -4.23
N TYR A 135 -5.42 -10.62 -3.54
CA TYR A 135 -4.16 -11.36 -3.67
C TYR A 135 -4.29 -12.62 -4.52
N ASP A 136 -5.51 -13.12 -4.69
CA ASP A 136 -5.84 -14.32 -5.46
C ASP A 136 -6.50 -14.01 -6.81
N GLY A 137 -6.94 -12.77 -7.01
CA GLY A 137 -7.66 -12.34 -8.21
C GLY A 137 -9.14 -12.74 -8.19
N GLU A 138 -9.64 -13.23 -7.06
CA GLU A 138 -11.02 -13.70 -6.90
C GLU A 138 -11.77 -12.89 -5.85
N THR A 139 -11.16 -12.69 -4.67
CA THR A 139 -11.77 -11.99 -3.53
C THR A 139 -11.03 -10.69 -3.22
N ALA A 140 -11.76 -9.58 -3.21
CA ALA A 140 -11.28 -8.27 -2.79
C ALA A 140 -11.54 -8.06 -1.30
N MET A 141 -10.55 -7.54 -0.59
CA MET A 141 -10.62 -7.19 0.83
C MET A 141 -10.39 -5.70 1.03
N PRO A 142 -11.03 -5.06 2.03
CA PRO A 142 -10.77 -3.68 2.39
C PRO A 142 -9.29 -3.45 2.73
N GLN A 143 -8.69 -2.45 2.10
CA GLN A 143 -7.30 -2.06 2.33
C GLN A 143 -7.17 -0.66 2.92
N GLY A 144 -8.05 0.24 2.52
CA GLY A 144 -7.91 1.62 2.92
C GLY A 144 -8.87 2.55 2.23
N LEU A 145 -8.37 3.75 1.98
CA LEU A 145 -9.12 4.84 1.38
C LEU A 145 -8.38 5.39 0.16
N VAL A 146 -9.16 5.92 -0.77
CA VAL A 146 -8.70 6.55 -2.00
C VAL A 146 -9.29 7.94 -2.08
N TYR A 147 -8.49 8.95 -2.36
CA TYR A 147 -9.01 10.30 -2.51
C TYR A 147 -8.22 11.10 -3.55
N PRO A 148 -8.85 12.09 -4.21
CA PRO A 148 -8.19 13.00 -5.13
C PRO A 148 -6.97 13.70 -4.52
N GLU A 149 -5.82 13.67 -5.19
CA GLU A 149 -4.62 14.39 -4.75
C GLU A 149 -4.87 15.90 -4.56
N ALA A 150 -5.78 16.48 -5.35
CA ALA A 150 -6.17 17.88 -5.24
C ALA A 150 -6.68 18.28 -3.83
N LEU A 151 -7.22 17.34 -3.05
CA LEU A 151 -7.65 17.62 -1.67
C LEU A 151 -6.47 17.95 -0.75
N ASP A 152 -5.30 17.32 -0.96
CA ASP A 152 -4.07 17.65 -0.22
C ASP A 152 -3.56 19.07 -0.56
N LEU A 153 -4.01 19.64 -1.68
CA LEU A 153 -3.73 21.03 -2.08
C LEU A 153 -4.78 22.02 -1.57
N GLY A 154 -5.76 21.55 -0.79
CA GLY A 154 -6.83 22.37 -0.23
C GLY A 154 -8.01 22.62 -1.18
N GLU A 155 -8.07 21.93 -2.31
CA GLU A 155 -9.28 21.96 -3.14
C GLU A 155 -10.43 21.24 -2.43
N THR A 156 -11.66 21.65 -2.74
CA THR A 156 -12.87 21.03 -2.21
C THR A 156 -13.72 20.54 -3.37
N ARG A 157 -14.34 19.37 -3.20
CA ARG A 157 -15.24 18.81 -4.21
C ARG A 157 -16.67 18.86 -3.75
N ASP A 158 -17.51 19.42 -4.60
CA ASP A 158 -18.95 19.35 -4.46
C ASP A 158 -19.44 18.01 -5.02
N GLY A 159 -20.30 17.33 -4.27
CA GLY A 159 -21.01 16.13 -4.74
C GLY A 159 -20.48 14.83 -4.16
N THR A 160 -20.90 13.72 -4.79
CA THR A 160 -20.51 12.37 -4.36
C THR A 160 -19.12 12.03 -4.90
N PRO A 161 -18.22 11.44 -4.10
CA PRO A 161 -16.93 10.96 -4.58
C PRO A 161 -17.07 10.06 -5.80
N SER A 162 -16.18 10.22 -6.77
CA SER A 162 -16.22 9.46 -8.02
C SER A 162 -14.81 9.11 -8.49
N TRP A 163 -14.74 8.06 -9.31
CA TRP A 163 -13.53 7.65 -10.03
C TRP A 163 -13.55 8.28 -11.44
N THR A 164 -12.73 9.30 -11.66
CA THR A 164 -12.76 10.14 -12.87
C THR A 164 -11.48 9.97 -13.67
N PRO A 165 -11.53 9.54 -14.94
CA PRO A 165 -10.35 9.44 -15.79
C PRO A 165 -9.62 10.79 -15.94
N GLY A 166 -8.28 10.74 -15.97
CA GLY A 166 -7.38 11.89 -16.05
C GLY A 166 -7.00 12.49 -14.69
N GLU A 167 -7.55 11.97 -13.60
CA GLU A 167 -7.31 12.48 -12.25
C GLU A 167 -6.34 11.60 -11.47
N THR A 168 -5.48 12.23 -10.66
CA THR A 168 -4.56 11.54 -9.75
C THR A 168 -5.18 11.37 -8.36
N TYR A 169 -5.10 10.15 -7.86
CA TYR A 169 -5.61 9.74 -6.56
C TYR A 169 -4.47 9.28 -5.65
N ARG A 170 -4.63 9.54 -4.35
CA ARG A 170 -3.82 9.01 -3.26
C ARG A 170 -4.56 7.84 -2.63
N PHE A 171 -3.84 6.74 -2.43
CA PHE A 171 -4.30 5.53 -1.78
C PHE A 171 -3.57 5.43 -0.45
N VAL A 172 -4.34 5.40 0.65
CA VAL A 172 -3.81 5.34 2.00
C VAL A 172 -4.36 4.11 2.69
N SER A 173 -3.46 3.26 3.20
CA SER A 173 -3.89 2.09 3.95
C SER A 173 -4.52 2.48 5.28
N THR A 174 -5.60 1.81 5.65
CA THR A 174 -6.18 1.85 7.01
C THR A 174 -5.72 0.70 7.88
N TRP A 175 -4.93 -0.23 7.32
CA TRP A 175 -4.45 -1.44 7.96
C TRP A 175 -2.92 -1.56 7.86
N ALA A 176 -2.34 -2.39 8.73
CA ALA A 176 -0.96 -2.82 8.63
C ALA A 176 -0.91 -4.33 8.76
N TRP A 177 0.04 -4.95 8.07
CA TRP A 177 0.26 -6.39 8.11
C TRP A 177 1.40 -6.70 9.05
N SER A 178 1.22 -7.72 9.87
CA SER A 178 2.33 -8.33 10.60
C SER A 178 3.13 -9.22 9.65
N LEU A 179 4.46 -9.12 9.69
CA LEU A 179 5.39 -9.94 8.90
C LEU A 179 5.99 -11.10 9.70
#